data_AF-A0A2W7HTY2-F1
#
_entry.id   AF-A0A2W7HTY2-F1
#
_cell.length_a   1.000
_cell.length_b   1.000
_cell.length_c   1.000
_cell.angle_alpha   90.00
_cell.angle_beta   90.00
_cell.angle_gamma   90.00
#
_symmetry.space_group_name_H-M   'P 1'
#
loop_
_entity.id
_entity.type
_entity.pdbx_description
1 polymer ?
#
loop_
_entity_poly.entity_id
_entity_poly.type
_entity_poly.pdbx_seq_one_letter_code
_entity_poly.pdbx_strand_id
1 'polypeptide(L)'
;MTGKPVRLLQSRWTEAWDAPDAPPVLPPPLQGLLYRDARARIDRGQRQDFYSYPAGQVVGTMTAERSVRDVMRELIDDYADALERLAARRDAAMAGVAV
;
A
#
# COMPACT_ATOMS: atom_id res chain seq x y z
N MET A 1 3.05 -4.42 14.48
CA MET A 1 4.38 -3.87 14.15
C MET A 1 4.33 -2.36 14.25
N THR A 2 5.36 -1.75 14.82
CA THR A 2 5.76 -0.34 14.63
C THR A 2 7.27 -0.13 14.85
N GLY A 3 8.08 -1.17 14.67
CA GLY A 3 9.55 -1.08 14.60
C GLY A 3 10.11 -1.16 13.17
N LYS A 4 9.82 -0.13 12.35
CA LYS A 4 10.00 0.04 10.88
C LYS A 4 11.42 -0.32 10.34
N PRO A 5 11.63 -0.75 9.06
CA PRO A 5 11.10 -0.15 7.83
C PRO A 5 10.13 -1.05 7.07
N VAL A 6 8.83 -0.85 7.33
CA VAL A 6 7.76 -1.38 6.48
C VAL A 6 6.72 -0.28 6.29
N ARG A 7 6.19 -0.15 5.08
CA ARG A 7 5.09 0.79 4.80
C ARG A 7 3.79 0.17 5.31
N LEU A 8 3.14 0.88 6.22
CA LEU A 8 1.87 0.49 6.83
C LEU A 8 0.77 1.43 6.37
N LEU A 9 -0.47 0.92 6.34
CA LEU A 9 -1.67 1.75 6.25
C LEU A 9 -1.71 2.74 7.41
N GLN A 10 -2.08 3.98 7.11
CA GLN A 10 -2.29 4.98 8.16
C GLN A 10 -3.51 4.61 9.00
N SER A 11 -3.34 4.71 10.30
CA SER A 11 -4.34 4.39 11.32
C SER A 11 -4.02 5.15 12.60
N ARG A 12 -4.97 5.20 13.54
CA ARG A 12 -4.72 5.76 14.88
C ARG A 12 -3.59 5.05 15.61
N TRP A 13 -3.36 3.77 15.31
CA TRP A 13 -2.23 3.02 15.86
C TRP A 13 -0.88 3.52 15.33
N THR A 14 -0.76 3.74 14.02
CA THR A 14 0.48 4.26 13.44
C THR A 14 0.73 5.71 13.85
N GLU A 15 -0.33 6.53 13.95
CA GLU A 15 -0.24 7.90 14.44
C GLU A 15 0.25 7.97 15.89
N ALA A 16 -0.30 7.11 16.77
CA ALA A 16 0.14 7.02 18.16
C ALA A 16 1.62 6.62 18.30
N TRP A 17 2.15 5.84 17.34
CA TRP A 17 3.56 5.47 17.32
C TRP A 17 4.49 6.49 16.67
N ASP A 18 3.95 7.41 15.88
CA ASP A 18 4.70 8.52 15.29
C ASP A 18 4.67 9.76 16.21
N ALA A 19 3.99 9.69 17.35
CA ALA A 19 3.93 10.76 18.35
C ALA A 19 5.32 11.01 19.00
N PRO A 20 5.66 12.26 19.36
CA PRO A 20 6.99 12.60 19.91
C PRO A 20 7.34 11.89 21.22
N ASP A 21 6.33 11.53 22.01
CA ASP A 21 6.43 10.83 23.29
C ASP A 21 6.26 9.31 23.15
N ALA A 22 6.12 8.80 21.92
CA ALA A 22 6.02 7.38 21.66
C ALA A 22 7.30 6.64 22.13
N PRO A 23 7.17 5.39 22.60
CA PRO A 23 8.33 4.62 23.03
C PRO A 23 9.38 4.49 21.90
N PRO A 24 10.67 4.35 22.21
CA PRO A 24 11.64 3.92 21.22
C PRO A 24 11.32 2.50 20.75
N VAL A 25 11.59 2.24 19.47
CA VAL A 25 11.46 0.92 18.88
C VAL A 25 12.44 -0.05 19.55
N LEU A 26 11.95 -1.21 20.01
CA LEU A 26 12.82 -2.28 20.48
C LEU A 26 13.52 -2.99 19.30
N PRO A 27 14.75 -3.49 19.48
CA PRO A 27 15.40 -4.30 18.48
C PRO A 27 14.62 -5.62 18.29
N PRO A 28 14.66 -6.24 17.09
CA PRO A 28 14.26 -7.63 16.93
C PRO A 28 15.08 -8.52 17.90
N PRO A 29 14.51 -9.56 18.52
CA PRO A 29 13.14 -10.09 18.45
C PRO A 29 12.17 -9.47 19.48
N LEU A 30 12.61 -8.45 20.23
CA LEU A 30 11.88 -7.89 21.38
C LEU A 30 10.67 -7.03 21.00
N GLN A 31 10.53 -6.66 19.73
CA GLN A 31 9.40 -5.87 19.21
C GLN A 31 8.02 -6.44 19.55
N GLY A 32 7.90 -7.77 19.70
CA GLY A 32 6.66 -8.42 20.07
C GLY A 32 6.12 -7.98 21.44
N LEU A 33 7.00 -7.61 22.38
CA LEU A 33 6.60 -7.20 23.74
C LEU A 33 5.75 -5.92 23.74
N LEU A 34 6.02 -5.00 22.81
CA LEU A 34 5.28 -3.74 22.71
C LEU A 34 3.99 -3.88 21.89
N TYR A 35 3.95 -4.83 20.96
CA TYR A 35 2.88 -4.91 19.96
C TYR A 35 1.79 -5.93 20.30
N ARG A 36 2.11 -7.08 20.91
CA ARG A 36 1.19 -8.23 20.98
C ARG A 36 -0.10 -7.91 21.73
N ASP A 37 0.00 -7.27 22.90
CA ASP A 37 -1.18 -6.96 23.71
C ASP A 37 -2.07 -5.91 23.06
N ALA A 38 -1.46 -4.86 22.49
CA ALA A 38 -2.18 -3.84 21.76
C ALA A 38 -2.90 -4.44 20.54
N ARG A 39 -2.21 -5.29 19.77
CA ARG A 39 -2.80 -5.99 18.62
C ARG A 39 -4.00 -6.82 19.01
N ALA A 40 -3.88 -7.62 20.08
CA ALA A 40 -4.96 -8.47 20.55
C ALA A 40 -6.19 -7.64 21.00
N ARG A 41 -5.98 -6.45 21.58
CA ARG A 41 -7.08 -5.52 21.92
C ARG A 41 -7.73 -4.92 20.68
N ILE A 42 -6.93 -4.52 19.69
CA ILE A 42 -7.40 -3.99 18.40
C ILE A 42 -8.26 -5.03 17.67
N ASP A 43 -7.80 -6.28 17.61
CA ASP A 43 -8.54 -7.39 16.99
C ASP A 43 -9.87 -7.67 17.69
N ARG A 44 -9.86 -7.79 19.03
CA ARG A 44 -11.09 -8.01 19.79
C ARG A 44 -12.09 -6.86 19.66
N GLY A 45 -11.60 -5.63 19.60
CA GLY A 45 -12.44 -4.45 19.47
C GLY A 45 -13.03 -4.25 18.08
N GLN A 46 -12.54 -4.98 17.07
CA GLN A 46 -12.91 -4.84 15.65
C GLN A 46 -12.90 -3.38 15.16
N ARG A 47 -11.96 -2.59 15.69
CA ARG A 47 -11.84 -1.15 15.43
C ARG A 47 -10.99 -0.92 14.19
N GLN A 48 -11.65 -0.78 13.05
CA GLN A 48 -11.00 -0.60 11.75
C GLN A 48 -10.06 0.61 11.70
N ASP A 49 -10.36 1.67 12.46
CA ASP A 49 -9.54 2.88 12.58
C ASP A 49 -8.18 2.66 13.27
N PHE A 50 -7.96 1.50 13.89
CA PHE A 50 -6.69 1.07 14.48
C PHE A 50 -5.97 -0.01 13.66
N TYR A 51 -6.54 -0.46 12.54
CA TYR A 51 -5.94 -1.50 11.72
C TYR A 51 -4.79 -0.94 10.91
N SER A 52 -3.61 -1.52 11.13
CA SER A 52 -2.38 -1.13 10.46
C SER A 52 -1.75 -2.37 9.81
N TYR A 53 -2.00 -2.53 8.51
CA TYR A 53 -1.44 -3.62 7.71
C TYR A 53 -0.39 -3.10 6.73
N PRO A 54 0.60 -3.93 6.34
CA PRO A 54 1.54 -3.58 5.28
C PRO A 54 0.82 -3.36 3.95
N ALA A 55 1.09 -2.24 3.29
CA ALA A 55 0.51 -1.91 1.99
C ALA A 55 1.42 -1.03 1.14
N GLY A 56 1.34 -1.19 -0.19
CA GLY A 56 1.97 -0.30 -1.16
C GLY A 56 1.19 1.00 -1.37
N GLN A 57 1.79 1.99 -2.04
CA GLN A 57 1.12 3.27 -2.33
C GLN A 57 -0.10 3.12 -3.25
N VAL A 58 -0.11 2.06 -4.07
CA VAL A 58 -1.22 1.75 -4.99
C VAL A 58 -2.48 1.33 -4.24
N VAL A 59 -2.42 1.02 -2.94
CA VAL A 59 -3.62 0.59 -2.18
C VAL A 59 -4.78 1.58 -2.26
N GLY A 60 -4.51 2.89 -2.42
CA GLY A 60 -5.55 3.91 -2.58
C GLY A 60 -6.36 3.80 -3.88
N THR A 61 -5.89 3.03 -4.87
CA THR A 61 -6.64 2.78 -6.11
C THR A 61 -7.54 1.55 -6.02
N MET A 62 -7.46 0.78 -4.93
CA MET A 62 -8.28 -0.42 -4.73
C MET A 62 -9.65 -0.02 -4.19
N THR A 63 -10.71 -0.22 -4.98
CA THR A 63 -12.07 0.22 -4.64
C THR A 63 -13.06 -0.92 -4.39
N ALA A 64 -12.72 -2.15 -4.78
CA ALA A 64 -13.57 -3.33 -4.63
C ALA A 64 -12.73 -4.60 -4.48
N GLU A 65 -13.33 -5.60 -3.84
CA GLU A 65 -12.81 -6.97 -3.85
C GLU A 65 -13.09 -7.61 -5.22
N ARG A 66 -12.06 -8.24 -5.80
CA ARG A 66 -12.12 -8.80 -7.15
C ARG A 66 -11.47 -10.17 -7.19
N SER A 67 -11.90 -11.02 -8.11
CA SER A 67 -11.26 -12.31 -8.30
C SER A 67 -9.85 -12.13 -8.87
N VAL A 68 -8.93 -13.04 -8.52
CA VAL A 68 -7.56 -13.03 -9.07
C VAL A 68 -7.58 -13.08 -10.60
N ARG A 69 -8.54 -13.82 -11.18
CA ARG A 69 -8.72 -13.91 -12.64
C ARG A 69 -9.00 -12.53 -13.25
N ASP A 70 -9.91 -11.77 -12.67
CA ASP A 70 -10.32 -10.47 -13.23
C ASP A 70 -9.21 -9.44 -13.12
N VAL A 71 -8.50 -9.42 -11.98
CA VAL A 71 -7.34 -8.53 -11.77
C VAL A 71 -6.24 -8.85 -12.78
N MET A 72 -5.90 -10.13 -12.95
CA MET A 72 -4.84 -10.52 -13.90
C MET A 72 -5.23 -10.24 -15.36
N ARG A 73 -6.50 -10.42 -15.71
CA ARG A 73 -7.01 -10.10 -17.05
C ARG A 73 -6.87 -8.61 -17.35
N GLU A 74 -7.38 -7.76 -16.46
CA GLU A 74 -7.31 -6.30 -16.58
C GLU A 74 -5.86 -5.81 -16.70
N LEU A 75 -4.93 -6.34 -15.88
CA LEU A 75 -3.51 -5.97 -15.97
C LEU A 75 -2.89 -6.27 -17.34
N ILE A 76 -3.28 -7.36 -17.99
CA ILE A 76 -2.78 -7.75 -19.32
C ILE A 76 -3.39 -6.86 -20.39
N ASP A 77 -4.70 -6.64 -20.34
CA ASP A 77 -5.43 -5.82 -21.30
C ASP A 77 -4.96 -4.36 -21.23
N ASP A 78 -4.85 -3.78 -20.02
CA ASP A 78 -4.35 -2.43 -19.79
C ASP A 78 -2.90 -2.23 -20.27
N TYR A 79 -2.07 -3.27 -20.13
CA TYR A 79 -0.69 -3.25 -20.62
C TYR A 79 -0.64 -3.19 -22.15
N ALA A 80 -1.41 -4.02 -22.84
CA ALA A 80 -1.50 -4.01 -24.30
C ALA A 80 -2.00 -2.63 -24.79
N ASP A 81 -3.08 -2.12 -24.22
CA ASP A 81 -3.63 -0.81 -24.55
C ASP A 81 -2.62 0.32 -24.30
N ALA A 82 -1.84 0.23 -23.21
CA ALA A 82 -0.81 1.22 -22.89
C ALA A 82 0.31 1.25 -23.95
N LEU A 83 0.72 0.09 -24.45
CA LEU A 83 1.73 0.00 -25.52
C LEU A 83 1.22 0.59 -26.84
N GLU A 84 -0.03 0.29 -27.22
CA GLU A 84 -0.63 0.85 -28.43
C GLU A 84 -0.72 2.37 -28.36
N ARG A 85 -1.19 2.91 -27.23
CA ARG A 85 -1.23 4.37 -27.00
C ARG A 85 0.15 5.01 -27.04
N LEU A 86 1.16 4.34 -26.48
CA LEU A 86 2.54 4.85 -26.49
C LEU A 86 3.12 4.87 -27.91
N ALA A 87 2.91 3.81 -28.69
CA ALA A 87 3.36 3.73 -30.08
C ALA A 87 2.70 4.82 -30.94
N ALA A 88 1.39 5.00 -30.84
CA ALA A 88 0.67 6.04 -31.55
C ALA A 88 1.20 7.45 -31.21
N ARG A 89 1.48 7.73 -29.93
CA ARG A 89 2.06 9.01 -29.50
C ARG A 89 3.47 9.22 -30.04
N ARG A 90 4.30 8.18 -30.04
CA ARG A 90 5.65 8.23 -30.61
C ARG A 90 5.60 8.54 -32.11
N ASP A 91 4.73 7.87 -32.87
CA ASP A 91 4.66 8.02 -34.32
C ASP A 91 4.13 9.41 -34.70
N ALA A 92 3.14 9.93 -33.97
CA ALA A 92 2.66 11.30 -34.12
C ALA A 92 3.77 12.35 -33.82
N ALA A 93 4.59 12.12 -32.79
CA ALA A 93 5.71 13.01 -32.48
C ALA A 93 6.78 12.98 -33.58
N MET A 94 7.10 11.81 -34.13
CA MET A 94 8.06 11.68 -35.23
C MET A 94 7.56 12.34 -36.52
N ALA A 95 6.27 12.24 -36.83
CA ALA A 95 5.68 12.93 -37.97
C ALA A 95 5.70 14.47 -37.83
N GLY A 96 5.56 14.99 -36.59
CA GLY A 96 5.63 16.43 -36.30
C GLY A 96 7.04 17.02 -36.28
N VAL A 97 8.09 16.20 -36.13
CA VAL A 97 9.51 16.63 -36.17
C VAL A 97 10.07 16.67 -37.60
N ALA A 98 9.42 15.99 -38.55
CA ALA A 98 9.84 15.92 -39.94
C ALA A 98 9.27 17.05 -40.83
N VAL A 99 8.69 18.10 -40.25
CA VAL A 99 8.13 19.29 -40.93
C VAL A 99 8.88 20.55 -40.53
#